data_AF-A0A9D4ZVK7-F1
#
_entry.id   AF-A0A9D4ZVK7-F1
#
_cell.length_a   1.000
_cell.length_b   1.000
_cell.length_c   1.000
_cell.angle_alpha   90.00
_cell.angle_beta   90.00
_cell.angle_gamma   90.00
#
_symmetry.space_group_name_H-M   'P 1'
#
loop_
_entity.id
_entity.type
_entity.pdbx_description
1 polymer ?
#
loop_
_entity_poly.entity_id
_entity_poly.type
_entity_poly.pdbx_seq_one_letter_code
_entity_poly.pdbx_strand_id
1 'polypeptide(L)'
;NKVMCITVFMWQAHPKYPFLLLLNRDEFHSRPTEPLAWWGGETILGGRDGLCGGTWLASTKDGRVAFLTNVRELQNIPQPNTRGDLPLRFLQSNKSPQEFAEEVLKEAHLYNGFNLVLADICTSTMVYVFNRPKHGYLSVSPGIHVLTNASLDASWPKVHTELLRIDSCMQIKLHQHL
;
A
#
# COMPACT_ATOMS: atom_id res chain seq x y z
N ASN A 1 11.56 17.69 9.99
CA ASN A 1 10.17 17.37 9.61
C ASN A 1 9.95 15.87 9.66
N LYS A 2 8.88 15.43 10.34
CA LYS A 2 8.43 14.03 10.30
C LYS A 2 7.52 13.87 9.10
N VAL A 3 7.85 12.93 8.21
CA VAL A 3 7.03 12.60 7.04
C VAL A 3 6.00 11.55 7.46
N MET A 4 4.72 11.80 7.22
CA MET A 4 3.63 10.89 7.58
C MET A 4 2.82 10.52 6.34
N CYS A 5 2.78 9.24 5.98
CA CYS A 5 1.84 8.74 4.99
C CYS A 5 0.58 8.25 5.71
N ILE A 6 -0.58 8.51 5.13
CA ILE A 6 -1.84 7.91 5.56
C ILE A 6 -2.57 7.39 4.33
N THR A 7 -3.04 6.17 4.46
CA THR A 7 -3.83 5.49 3.46
C THR A 7 -5.09 5.00 4.12
N VAL A 8 -6.24 5.32 3.55
CA VAL A 8 -7.53 4.73 3.91
C VAL A 8 -8.04 3.98 2.70
N PHE A 9 -8.44 2.74 2.88
CA PHE A 9 -8.99 1.98 1.78
C PHE A 9 -10.14 1.10 2.22
N MET A 10 -11.07 0.90 1.30
CA MET A 10 -12.20 0.02 1.47
C MET A 10 -12.02 -1.18 0.55
N TRP A 11 -12.18 -2.37 1.10
CA TRP A 11 -11.99 -3.62 0.39
C TRP A 11 -13.23 -4.50 0.55
N GLN A 12 -13.87 -4.85 -0.57
CA GLN A 12 -15.06 -5.73 -0.62
C GLN A 12 -16.20 -5.34 0.35
N ALA A 13 -16.30 -4.07 0.73
CA ALA A 13 -17.27 -3.60 1.72
C ALA A 13 -18.35 -2.67 1.12
N HIS A 14 -18.36 -2.48 -0.21
CA HIS A 14 -19.37 -1.69 -0.89
C HIS A 14 -19.95 -2.43 -2.10
N PRO A 15 -21.29 -2.41 -2.31
CA PRO A 15 -21.95 -3.20 -3.36
C PRO A 15 -21.57 -2.81 -4.79
N LYS A 16 -21.08 -1.58 -5.01
CA LYS A 16 -20.67 -1.08 -6.34
C LYS A 16 -19.17 -0.90 -6.52
N TYR A 17 -18.43 -0.75 -5.42
CA TYR A 17 -17.01 -0.38 -5.44
C TYR A 17 -16.24 -1.46 -4.71
N PRO A 18 -15.72 -2.48 -5.42
CA PRO A 18 -15.01 -3.60 -4.77
C PRO A 18 -13.73 -3.13 -4.08
N PHE A 19 -13.18 -2.00 -4.52
CA PHE A 19 -12.03 -1.35 -3.93
C PHE A 19 -12.13 0.18 -4.06
N LEU A 20 -11.85 0.89 -2.98
CA LEU A 20 -11.66 2.35 -2.98
C LEU A 20 -10.39 2.66 -2.18
N LEU A 21 -9.56 3.57 -2.69
CA LEU A 21 -8.29 3.94 -2.08
C LEU A 21 -8.13 5.45 -2.02
N LEU A 22 -7.81 5.95 -0.83
CA LEU A 22 -7.39 7.32 -0.58
C LEU A 22 -6.00 7.26 0.06
N LEU A 23 -4.98 7.74 -0.66
CA LEU A 23 -3.60 7.71 -0.20
C LEU A 23 -3.04 9.12 -0.21
N ASN A 24 -2.70 9.64 0.98
CA ASN A 24 -1.93 10.85 1.14
C ASN A 24 -0.50 10.49 1.51
N ARG A 25 0.43 10.86 0.63
CA ARG A 25 1.86 10.69 0.86
C ARG A 25 2.48 12.05 1.16
N ASP A 26 2.89 12.23 2.41
CA ASP A 26 3.86 13.28 2.71
C ASP A 26 5.24 12.82 2.20
N GLU A 27 6.00 13.74 1.63
CA GLU A 27 7.42 13.54 1.27
C GLU A 27 8.15 14.88 1.30
N PHE A 28 9.49 14.85 1.34
CA PHE A 28 10.30 16.04 1.12
C PHE A 28 9.98 16.67 -0.24
N HIS A 29 9.66 17.97 -0.25
CA HIS A 29 9.42 18.74 -1.47
C HIS A 29 10.58 18.68 -2.48
N SER A 30 11.82 18.45 -2.01
CA SER A 30 13.00 18.32 -2.86
C SER A 30 13.14 16.94 -3.53
N ARG A 31 12.33 15.94 -3.17
CA ARG A 31 12.38 14.63 -3.83
C ARG A 31 11.71 14.73 -5.20
N PRO A 32 12.43 14.51 -6.32
CA PRO A 32 11.83 14.58 -7.65
C PRO A 32 10.81 13.45 -7.83
N THR A 33 9.63 13.79 -8.33
CA THR A 33 8.57 12.85 -8.67
C THR A 33 7.91 13.24 -9.99
N GLU A 34 7.63 12.26 -10.84
CA GLU A 34 6.88 12.48 -12.07
C GLU A 34 5.37 12.43 -11.79
N PRO A 35 4.56 13.22 -12.53
CA PRO A 35 3.11 13.18 -12.42
C PRO A 35 2.53 11.81 -12.82
N LEU A 36 1.27 11.58 -12.48
CA LEU A 36 0.53 10.37 -12.86
C LEU A 36 0.56 10.18 -14.38
N ALA A 37 1.12 9.07 -14.84
CA ALA A 37 1.19 8.73 -16.25
C ALA A 37 1.20 7.22 -16.45
N TRP A 38 0.95 6.82 -17.71
CA TRP A 38 1.21 5.47 -18.18
C TRP A 38 2.70 5.31 -18.51
N TRP A 39 3.31 4.23 -18.04
CA TRP A 39 4.71 3.90 -18.30
C TRP A 39 4.90 2.39 -18.45
N GLY A 40 6.12 1.96 -18.82
CA GLY A 40 6.41 0.55 -19.08
C GLY A 40 5.66 -0.03 -20.28
N GLY A 41 5.49 0.75 -21.36
CA GLY A 41 4.69 0.34 -22.53
C GLY A 41 3.18 0.38 -22.28
N GLU A 42 2.72 1.36 -21.50
CA GLU A 42 1.31 1.54 -21.11
C GLU A 42 0.69 0.36 -20.33
N THR A 43 1.51 -0.31 -19.54
CA THR A 43 1.08 -1.41 -18.68
C THR A 43 0.80 -0.95 -17.26
N ILE A 44 1.53 0.06 -16.79
CA ILE A 44 1.48 0.57 -15.41
C ILE A 44 1.03 2.03 -15.41
N LEU A 45 0.01 2.33 -14.60
CA LEU A 45 -0.46 3.67 -14.30
C LEU A 45 -0.09 4.01 -12.86
N GLY A 46 0.70 5.06 -12.66
CA GLY A 46 1.07 5.50 -11.31
C GLY A 46 2.03 6.68 -11.33
N GLY A 47 2.30 7.23 -10.15
CA GLY A 47 3.39 8.20 -9.99
C GLY A 47 4.74 7.47 -10.02
N ARG A 48 5.78 8.13 -10.54
CA ARG A 48 7.14 7.57 -10.62
C ARG A 48 8.11 8.39 -9.77
N ASP A 49 8.93 7.70 -8.99
CA ASP A 49 10.01 8.31 -8.23
C ASP A 49 11.15 8.72 -9.18
N GLY A 50 11.42 10.03 -9.26
CA GLY A 50 12.47 10.55 -10.13
C GLY A 50 13.89 10.26 -9.63
N LEU A 51 14.04 9.83 -8.36
CA LEU A 51 15.35 9.52 -7.79
C LEU A 51 15.70 8.03 -7.94
N CYS A 52 14.80 7.14 -7.52
CA CYS A 52 15.07 5.70 -7.48
C CYS A 52 14.27 4.91 -8.54
N GLY A 53 13.45 5.57 -9.37
CA GLY A 53 12.73 4.95 -10.49
C GLY A 53 11.52 4.08 -10.14
N GLY A 54 11.24 3.86 -8.85
CA GLY A 54 10.13 3.06 -8.35
C GLY A 54 8.79 3.82 -8.24
N THR A 55 7.85 3.27 -7.48
CA THR A 55 6.52 3.87 -7.22
C THR A 55 6.06 3.65 -5.78
N TRP A 56 5.09 4.44 -5.32
CA TRP A 56 4.40 4.23 -4.02
C TRP A 56 2.97 3.77 -4.18
N LEU A 57 2.38 3.99 -5.36
CA LEU A 57 1.02 3.59 -5.71
C LEU A 57 0.96 3.53 -7.23
N ALA A 58 0.63 2.35 -7.73
CA ALA A 58 0.35 2.15 -9.13
C ALA A 58 -0.64 0.99 -9.34
N SER A 59 -1.22 0.94 -10.53
CA SER A 59 -2.08 -0.14 -10.98
C SER A 59 -1.78 -0.52 -12.42
N THR A 60 -2.29 -1.66 -12.84
CA THR A 60 -2.25 -2.13 -14.23
C THR A 60 -3.65 -2.16 -14.85
N LYS A 61 -3.71 -2.30 -16.19
CA LYS A 61 -4.97 -2.42 -16.94
C LYS A 61 -5.75 -3.69 -16.61
N ASP A 62 -5.07 -4.76 -16.20
CA ASP A 62 -5.67 -6.05 -15.79
C ASP A 62 -6.12 -6.08 -14.33
N GLY A 63 -6.09 -4.94 -13.62
CA GLY A 63 -6.68 -4.82 -12.29
C GLY A 63 -5.75 -5.21 -11.14
N ARG A 64 -4.43 -5.26 -11.37
CA ARG A 64 -3.46 -5.33 -10.26
C ARG A 64 -3.26 -3.94 -9.67
N VAL A 65 -3.16 -3.86 -8.36
CA VAL A 65 -2.87 -2.62 -7.62
C VAL A 65 -1.82 -2.92 -6.57
N ALA A 66 -0.83 -2.05 -6.45
CA ALA A 66 0.12 -2.12 -5.35
C ALA A 66 0.39 -0.74 -4.77
N PHE A 67 0.47 -0.67 -3.45
CA PHE A 67 0.82 0.55 -2.74
C PHE A 67 1.65 0.28 -1.49
N LEU A 68 2.40 1.30 -1.10
CA LEU A 68 3.46 1.20 -0.11
C LEU A 68 3.40 2.38 0.86
N THR A 69 3.55 2.11 2.14
CA THR A 69 3.92 3.12 3.14
C THR A 69 5.22 2.73 3.84
N ASN A 70 5.98 3.73 4.27
CA ASN A 70 7.24 3.50 4.99
C ASN A 70 6.95 3.23 6.47
N VAL A 71 7.62 2.23 7.07
CA VAL A 71 7.61 2.12 8.54
C VAL A 71 8.56 3.15 9.12
N ARG A 72 8.13 3.80 10.19
CA ARG A 72 8.97 4.78 10.88
C ARG A 72 9.99 4.07 11.79
N GLU A 73 11.26 4.28 11.50
CA GLU A 73 12.37 3.68 12.26
C GLU A 73 13.38 4.75 12.69
N LEU A 74 14.14 4.48 13.75
CA LEU A 74 15.23 5.35 14.22
C LEU A 74 16.55 5.09 13.48
N GLN A 75 16.74 3.87 13.00
CA GLN A 75 17.95 3.43 12.32
C GLN A 75 17.56 2.80 11.00
N ASN A 76 18.28 3.17 9.95
CA ASN A 76 18.18 2.52 8.64
C ASN A 76 19.29 1.46 8.54
N ILE A 77 19.04 0.42 7.75
CA ILE A 77 20.10 -0.52 7.40
C ILE A 77 21.12 0.15 6.46
N PRO A 78 22.37 -0.32 6.42
CA PRO A 78 23.35 0.15 5.45
C PRO A 78 22.93 -0.21 4.02
N GLN A 79 23.02 0.76 3.09
CA GLN A 79 22.77 0.58 1.65
C GLN A 79 21.47 -0.20 1.32
N PRO A 80 20.30 0.27 1.80
CA PRO A 80 19.03 -0.42 1.58
C PRO A 80 18.61 -0.37 0.11
N ASN A 81 17.98 -1.43 -0.38
CA ASN A 81 17.21 -1.38 -1.62
C ASN A 81 16.07 -0.36 -1.48
N THR A 82 15.70 0.31 -2.58
CA THR A 82 14.56 1.23 -2.57
C THR A 82 13.26 0.43 -2.44
N ARG A 83 12.46 0.76 -1.43
CA ARG A 83 11.16 0.09 -1.20
C ARG A 83 10.18 0.29 -2.35
N GLY A 84 10.30 1.40 -3.10
CA GLY A 84 9.44 1.70 -4.24
C GLY A 84 9.60 0.74 -5.42
N ASP A 85 10.64 -0.10 -5.41
CA ASP A 85 10.82 -1.19 -6.37
C ASP A 85 9.83 -2.36 -6.12
N LEU A 86 9.43 -2.59 -4.87
CA LEU A 86 8.53 -3.69 -4.50
C LEU A 86 7.16 -3.63 -5.23
N PRO A 87 6.40 -2.52 -5.19
CA PRO A 87 5.16 -2.43 -5.95
C PRO A 87 5.40 -2.53 -7.46
N LEU A 88 6.50 -1.98 -7.97
CA LEU A 88 6.83 -2.04 -9.40
C LEU A 88 7.07 -3.48 -9.87
N ARG A 89 7.91 -4.23 -9.15
CA ARG A 89 8.19 -5.65 -9.44
C ARG A 89 6.94 -6.51 -9.40
N PHE A 90 6.02 -6.26 -8.48
CA PHE A 90 4.75 -6.99 -8.43
C PHE A 90 3.93 -6.76 -9.71
N LEU A 91 3.77 -5.49 -10.10
CA LEU A 91 2.96 -5.08 -11.27
C LEU A 91 3.59 -5.52 -12.60
N GLN A 92 4.90 -5.76 -12.63
CA GLN A 92 5.62 -6.31 -13.79
C GLN A 92 5.66 -7.85 -13.82
N SER A 93 5.23 -8.50 -12.73
CA SER A 93 5.22 -9.96 -12.63
C SER A 93 3.83 -10.53 -12.91
N ASN A 94 3.76 -11.82 -13.23
CA ASN A 94 2.51 -12.56 -13.34
C ASN A 94 2.16 -13.32 -12.04
N LYS A 95 2.88 -13.09 -10.95
CA LYS A 95 2.67 -13.79 -9.67
C LYS A 95 1.36 -13.34 -9.02
N SER A 96 0.68 -14.23 -8.31
CA SER A 96 -0.40 -13.85 -7.40
C SER A 96 0.14 -12.97 -6.25
N PRO A 97 -0.72 -12.19 -5.56
CA PRO A 97 -0.31 -11.42 -4.40
C PRO A 97 0.42 -12.25 -3.33
N GLN A 98 0.00 -13.49 -3.09
CA GLN A 98 0.61 -14.41 -2.12
C GLN A 98 1.98 -14.90 -2.57
N GLU A 99 2.11 -15.38 -3.82
CA GLU A 99 3.39 -15.84 -4.36
C GLU A 99 4.44 -14.72 -4.36
N PHE A 100 4.03 -13.50 -4.71
CA PHE A 100 4.93 -12.36 -4.65
C PHE A 100 5.27 -11.97 -3.21
N ALA A 101 4.32 -12.03 -2.27
CA ALA A 101 4.59 -11.79 -0.86
C ALA A 101 5.65 -12.76 -0.31
N GLU A 102 5.55 -14.05 -0.64
CA GLU A 102 6.53 -15.06 -0.25
C GLU A 102 7.93 -14.81 -0.83
N GLU A 103 8.02 -14.29 -2.06
CA GLU A 103 9.28 -13.82 -2.64
C GLU A 103 9.86 -12.65 -1.85
N VAL A 104 9.06 -11.62 -1.57
CA VAL A 104 9.48 -10.44 -0.80
C VAL A 104 9.99 -10.83 0.58
N LEU A 105 9.38 -11.81 1.25
CA LEU A 105 9.83 -12.26 2.58
C LEU A 105 11.25 -12.85 2.57
N LYS A 106 11.70 -13.45 1.46
CA LYS A 106 13.07 -13.99 1.34
C LYS A 106 14.12 -12.88 1.31
N GLU A 107 13.76 -11.71 0.78
CA GLU A 107 14.64 -10.55 0.63
C GLU A 107 14.28 -9.38 1.57
N ALA A 108 13.37 -9.58 2.53
CA ALA A 108 12.88 -8.52 3.42
C ALA A 108 13.97 -7.81 4.23
N HIS A 109 15.11 -8.48 4.46
CA HIS A 109 16.28 -7.96 5.16
C HIS A 109 17.08 -6.94 4.34
N LEU A 110 16.87 -6.85 3.02
CA LEU A 110 17.52 -5.89 2.13
C LEU A 110 16.83 -4.52 2.11
N TYR A 111 15.71 -4.36 2.82
CA TYR A 111 14.91 -3.14 2.84
C TYR A 111 14.82 -2.55 4.24
N ASN A 112 14.76 -1.21 4.31
CA ASN A 112 14.23 -0.53 5.47
C ASN A 112 12.76 -0.92 5.72
N GLY A 113 12.24 -0.58 6.89
CA GLY A 113 10.88 -0.88 7.30
C GLY A 113 9.82 -0.43 6.28
N PHE A 114 8.90 -1.31 5.93
CA PHE A 114 7.83 -1.07 4.96
C PHE A 114 6.53 -1.78 5.31
N ASN A 115 5.46 -1.21 4.75
CA ASN A 115 4.13 -1.79 4.67
C ASN A 115 3.73 -1.80 3.20
N LEU A 116 3.55 -2.98 2.62
CA LEU A 116 3.23 -3.17 1.22
C LEU A 116 1.87 -3.85 1.11
N VAL A 117 0.98 -3.28 0.31
CA VAL A 117 -0.30 -3.92 -0.02
C VAL A 117 -0.28 -4.29 -1.50
N LEU A 118 -0.61 -5.54 -1.77
CA LEU A 118 -0.66 -6.16 -3.09
C LEU A 118 -2.08 -6.63 -3.32
N ALA A 119 -2.72 -6.17 -4.39
CA ALA A 119 -4.09 -6.55 -4.71
C ALA A 119 -4.21 -6.96 -6.17
N ASP A 120 -5.06 -7.95 -6.40
CA ASP A 120 -5.61 -8.30 -7.68
C ASP A 120 -7.13 -8.21 -7.55
N ILE A 121 -7.69 -7.17 -8.18
CA ILE A 121 -9.13 -6.87 -8.09
C ILE A 121 -9.95 -7.94 -8.81
N CYS A 122 -9.43 -8.50 -9.90
CA CYS A 122 -10.12 -9.50 -10.70
C CYS A 122 -10.28 -10.82 -9.93
N THR A 123 -9.25 -11.23 -9.19
CA THR A 123 -9.30 -12.42 -8.33
C THR A 123 -9.78 -12.12 -6.91
N SER A 124 -10.17 -10.87 -6.62
CA SER A 124 -10.65 -10.47 -5.30
C SER A 124 -9.69 -10.85 -4.17
N THR A 125 -8.38 -10.71 -4.44
CA THR A 125 -7.30 -11.10 -3.54
C THR A 125 -6.50 -9.88 -3.13
N MET A 126 -6.27 -9.72 -1.83
CA MET A 126 -5.43 -8.65 -1.29
C MET A 126 -4.58 -9.18 -0.15
N VAL A 127 -3.29 -8.86 -0.19
CA VAL A 127 -2.30 -9.25 0.80
C VAL A 127 -1.58 -8.02 1.32
N TYR A 128 -1.40 -7.96 2.64
CA TYR A 128 -0.59 -6.99 3.34
C TYR A 128 0.73 -7.65 3.77
N VAL A 129 1.85 -7.14 3.28
CA VAL A 129 3.21 -7.59 3.56
C VAL A 129 3.93 -6.55 4.40
N PHE A 130 4.62 -6.99 5.44
CA PHE A 130 5.37 -6.13 6.34
C PHE A 130 6.71 -6.78 6.72
N ASN A 131 7.72 -5.96 7.01
CA ASN A 131 9.03 -6.43 7.49
C ASN A 131 9.41 -5.93 8.89
N ARG A 132 8.48 -5.28 9.60
CA ARG A 132 8.65 -4.81 10.99
C ARG A 132 7.40 -5.04 11.85
N PRO A 133 7.57 -5.31 13.17
CA PRO A 133 8.82 -5.63 13.87
C PRO A 133 9.35 -7.04 13.54
N LYS A 134 8.49 -7.92 13.03
CA LYS A 134 8.84 -9.17 12.34
C LYS A 134 8.51 -9.02 10.86
N HIS A 135 8.96 -9.94 10.02
CA HIS A 135 8.49 -10.02 8.65
C HIS A 135 7.39 -11.07 8.49
N GLY A 136 6.42 -10.79 7.63
CA GLY A 136 5.29 -11.67 7.36
C GLY A 136 4.32 -11.05 6.36
N TYR A 137 3.26 -11.81 6.05
CA TYR A 137 2.14 -11.28 5.29
C TYR A 137 0.82 -11.82 5.85
N LEU A 138 -0.26 -11.09 5.59
CA LEU A 138 -1.63 -11.45 5.96
C LEU A 138 -2.56 -11.18 4.78
N SER A 139 -3.57 -12.03 4.60
CA SER A 139 -4.70 -11.70 3.73
C SER A 139 -5.51 -10.56 4.36
N VAL A 140 -5.92 -9.58 3.55
CA VAL A 140 -6.73 -8.47 4.03
C VAL A 140 -8.20 -8.87 3.97
N SER A 141 -8.87 -8.85 5.12
CA SER A 141 -10.29 -9.15 5.24
C SER A 141 -11.15 -8.07 4.57
N PRO A 142 -12.38 -8.37 4.11
CA PRO A 142 -13.32 -7.34 3.71
C PRO A 142 -13.56 -6.31 4.82
N GLY A 143 -13.58 -5.02 4.49
CA GLY A 143 -13.76 -3.94 5.46
C GLY A 143 -13.18 -2.61 5.02
N ILE A 144 -13.17 -1.66 5.95
CA ILE A 144 -12.46 -0.39 5.81
C ILE A 144 -11.20 -0.47 6.66
N HIS A 145 -10.07 -0.11 6.06
CA HIS A 145 -8.76 -0.23 6.64
C HIS A 145 -8.03 1.11 6.63
N VAL A 146 -7.18 1.31 7.63
CA VAL A 146 -6.26 2.44 7.68
C VAL A 146 -4.84 1.94 7.82
N LEU A 147 -3.98 2.40 6.90
CA LEU A 147 -2.56 2.14 6.91
C LEU A 147 -1.79 3.46 7.07
N THR A 148 -0.92 3.51 8.07
CA THR A 148 -0.01 4.65 8.31
C THR A 148 1.44 4.15 8.28
N ASN A 149 2.39 4.95 8.76
CA ASN A 149 3.78 4.51 8.95
C ASN A 149 3.98 3.49 10.10
N ALA A 150 2.91 2.94 10.66
CA ALA A 150 2.89 1.86 11.64
C ALA A 150 2.27 0.59 11.00
N SER A 151 1.74 -0.35 11.78
CA SER A 151 1.03 -1.51 11.22
C SER A 151 -0.36 -1.14 10.69
N LEU A 152 -0.88 -1.97 9.79
CA LEU A 152 -2.28 -1.94 9.36
C LEU A 152 -3.22 -1.93 10.57
N ASP A 153 -4.21 -1.03 10.55
CA ASP A 153 -5.24 -0.86 11.58
C ASP A 153 -4.70 -0.64 13.01
N ALA A 154 -3.46 -0.15 13.14
CA ALA A 154 -2.90 0.25 14.42
C ALA A 154 -3.81 1.29 15.10
N SER A 155 -4.14 1.07 16.38
CA SER A 155 -5.03 1.91 17.17
C SER A 155 -4.53 3.36 17.25
N TRP A 156 -5.03 4.22 16.37
CA TRP A 156 -4.73 5.65 16.36
C TRP A 156 -6.00 6.46 16.65
N PRO A 157 -5.97 7.47 17.53
CA PRO A 157 -7.16 8.27 17.87
C PRO A 157 -7.83 8.95 16.66
N LYS A 158 -7.06 9.30 15.61
CA LYS A 158 -7.57 9.91 14.37
C LYS A 158 -8.32 8.92 13.45
N VAL A 159 -8.08 7.62 13.61
CA VAL A 159 -8.68 6.57 12.76
C VAL A 159 -10.20 6.50 13.00
N HIS A 160 -10.65 6.65 14.24
CA HIS A 160 -12.08 6.59 14.56
C HIS A 160 -12.87 7.75 13.93
N THR A 161 -12.32 8.98 13.95
CA THR A 161 -13.04 10.16 13.43
C THR A 161 -13.13 10.17 11.90
N GLU A 162 -12.08 9.71 11.19
CA GLU A 162 -12.08 9.67 9.73
C GLU A 162 -12.90 8.50 9.17
N LEU A 163 -12.87 7.33 9.83
CA LEU A 163 -13.72 6.18 9.47
C LEU A 163 -15.21 6.54 9.54
N LEU A 164 -15.65 7.17 10.64
CA LEU A 164 -17.04 7.61 10.82
C LEU A 164 -17.49 8.62 9.75
N ARG A 165 -16.58 9.48 9.28
CA ARG A 165 -16.88 10.45 8.21
C ARG A 165 -17.02 9.77 6.85
N ILE A 166 -16.14 8.82 6.54
CA ILE A 166 -16.19 8.04 5.30
C ILE A 166 -17.48 7.22 5.25
N ASP A 167 -17.87 6.56 6.34
CA ASP A 167 -19.14 5.83 6.43
C ASP A 167 -20.34 6.74 6.17
N SER A 168 -20.37 7.91 6.82
CA SER A 168 -21.46 8.87 6.67
C SER A 168 -21.59 9.43 5.24
N CYS A 169 -20.46 9.59 4.54
CA CYS A 169 -20.45 10.04 3.15
C CYS A 169 -20.78 8.92 2.15
N MET A 170 -20.43 7.67 2.46
CA MET A 170 -20.59 6.53 1.55
C MET A 170 -21.81 5.64 1.83
N GLN A 171 -22.59 5.91 2.88
CA GLN A 171 -23.75 5.10 3.31
C GLN A 171 -23.41 3.62 3.55
N ILE A 172 -22.20 3.33 4.04
CA ILE A 172 -21.77 1.95 4.35
C ILE A 172 -22.29 1.58 5.74
N LYS A 173 -23.06 0.49 5.84
CA LYS A 173 -23.39 -0.12 7.15
C LYS A 173 -22.16 -0.89 7.62
N LEU A 174 -21.34 -0.30 8.48
CA LEU A 174 -20.38 -1.07 9.28
C LEU A 174 -21.16 -2.10 10.11
N HIS A 175 -21.08 -3.38 9.76
CA HIS A 175 -21.36 -4.46 10.70
C HIS A 175 -20.10 -4.68 11.53
N GLN A 176 -19.93 -3.85 12.56
CA GLN A 176 -18.94 -4.11 13.60
C GLN A 176 -19.38 -5.34 14.39
N HIS A 177 -18.75 -6.48 14.16
CA HIS A 177 -18.71 -7.54 15.15
C HIS A 177 -17.60 -7.18 16.15
N LEU A 178 -18.03 -6.66 17.30
CA LEU A 178 -17.25 -6.61 18.54
C LEU A 178 -16.93 -8.02 19.03
#